data_AF-A0A532TAT0-F1
#
_entry.id   AF-A0A532TAT0-F1
#
_cell.length_a   1.000
_cell.length_b   1.000
_cell.length_c   1.000
_cell.angle_alpha   90.00
_cell.angle_beta   90.00
_cell.angle_gamma   90.00
#
_symmetry.space_group_name_H-M   'P 1'
#
loop_
_entity.id
_entity.type
_entity.pdbx_description
1 polymer ?
#
loop_
_entity_poly.entity_id
_entity_poly.type
_entity_poly.pdbx_seq_one_letter_code
_entity_poly.pdbx_strand_id
1 'polypeptide(L)'
;MSEFEQNVLKLLEDINSKLDKLLKTEPAATASPVPSTSAAPFPAATTVKPSAVVDKQEEEARLEEKPPVEGRRICPECGGTSFATHEDKSQVLHQMGGVKIYAKKYVCRKCGYEK
;
A
#
# COMPACT_ATOMS: atom_id res chain seq x y z
N MET A 1 -6.97 15.61 -30.34
CA MET A 1 -6.41 14.75 -29.28
C MET A 1 -6.22 15.60 -28.04
N SER A 2 -6.85 15.24 -26.93
CA SER A 2 -6.71 15.95 -25.65
C SER A 2 -5.27 15.82 -25.10
N GLU A 3 -4.84 16.73 -24.23
CA GLU A 3 -3.52 16.64 -23.58
C GLU A 3 -3.39 15.34 -22.76
N PHE A 4 -4.49 14.87 -22.19
CA PHE A 4 -4.58 13.59 -21.51
C PHE A 4 -4.29 12.42 -22.44
N GLU A 5 -4.94 12.36 -23.61
CA GLU A 5 -4.70 11.31 -24.61
C GLU A 5 -3.24 11.29 -25.07
N GLN A 6 -2.60 12.45 -25.24
CA GLN A 6 -1.18 12.53 -25.60
C GLN A 6 -0.26 11.98 -24.51
N ASN A 7 -0.57 12.26 -23.24
CA ASN A 7 0.20 11.75 -22.10
C ASN A 7 0.02 10.23 -21.93
N VAL A 8 -1.19 9.73 -22.15
CA VAL A 8 -1.48 8.29 -22.12
C VAL A 8 -0.72 7.56 -23.23
N LEU A 9 -0.70 8.10 -24.45
CA LEU A 9 0.07 7.52 -25.56
C LEU A 9 1.57 7.49 -25.29
N LYS A 10 2.15 8.58 -24.75
CA LYS A 10 3.56 8.61 -24.34
C LYS A 10 3.89 7.55 -23.28
N LEU A 11 3.01 7.38 -22.29
CA LEU A 11 3.21 6.39 -21.23
C LEU A 11 3.19 4.96 -21.78
N LEU A 12 2.30 4.66 -22.73
CA LEU A 12 2.20 3.36 -23.39
C LEU A 12 3.47 3.05 -24.20
N GLU A 13 4.02 4.04 -24.91
CA GLU A 13 5.28 3.91 -25.67
C GLU A 13 6.49 3.67 -24.75
N ASP A 14 6.55 4.36 -23.62
CA ASP A 14 7.60 4.18 -22.61
C ASP A 14 7.58 2.78 -21.99
N ILE A 15 6.39 2.23 -21.73
CA ILE A 15 6.22 0.87 -21.20
C ILE A 15 6.72 -0.16 -22.21
N ASN A 16 6.30 -0.05 -23.47
CA ASN A 16 6.75 -0.97 -24.53
C ASN A 16 8.28 -0.93 -24.70
N SER A 17 8.88 0.27 -24.69
CA SER A 17 10.32 0.44 -24.78
C SER A 17 11.09 -0.17 -23.61
N LYS A 18 10.50 -0.19 -22.41
CA LYS A 18 11.09 -0.84 -21.23
C LYS A 18 10.98 -2.36 -21.32
N LEU A 19 9.85 -2.89 -21.78
CA LEU A 19 9.65 -4.32 -21.97
C LEU A 19 10.61 -4.89 -23.02
N ASP A 20 10.83 -4.19 -24.14
CA ASP A 20 11.80 -4.59 -25.15
C ASP A 20 13.24 -4.66 -24.64
N LYS A 21 13.62 -3.75 -23.73
CA LYS A 21 14.95 -3.75 -23.12
C LYS A 21 15.16 -4.97 -22.22
N LEU A 22 14.13 -5.34 -21.45
CA LEU A 22 14.15 -6.51 -20.57
C LEU A 22 14.17 -7.82 -21.36
N LEU A 23 13.37 -7.91 -22.43
CA LEU A 23 13.32 -9.10 -23.29
C LEU A 23 14.60 -9.32 -24.10
N LYS A 24 15.33 -8.24 -24.45
CA LYS A 24 16.61 -8.34 -25.17
C LYS A 24 17.80 -8.70 -24.26
N THR A 25 17.63 -8.77 -22.94
CA THR A 25 18.72 -9.04 -21.99
C THR A 25 18.88 -10.51 -21.58
N GLU A 26 18.18 -11.46 -22.22
CA GLU A 26 18.43 -12.89 -22.01
C GLU A 26 19.20 -13.54 -23.18
N PRO A 27 20.40 -14.08 -22.95
CA PRO A 27 20.90 -15.22 -23.70
C PRO A 27 20.73 -16.52 -22.90
N ALA A 28 20.26 -17.52 -23.64
CA ALA A 28 20.09 -18.91 -23.27
C ALA A 28 21.34 -19.59 -22.66
N ALA A 29 21.12 -20.45 -21.67
CA ALA A 29 21.92 -21.65 -21.45
C ALA A 29 21.11 -22.75 -20.71
N THR A 30 20.58 -23.65 -21.52
CA THR A 30 20.09 -25.01 -21.23
C THR A 30 21.21 -25.97 -20.76
N ALA A 31 20.90 -26.91 -19.83
CA ALA A 31 21.19 -28.36 -19.85
C ALA A 31 21.62 -28.99 -18.49
N SER A 32 20.90 -30.05 -18.08
CA SER A 32 21.31 -31.15 -17.14
C SER A 32 21.77 -32.40 -17.97
N PRO A 33 22.19 -33.62 -17.47
CA PRO A 33 22.41 -34.20 -16.11
C PRO A 33 23.63 -35.24 -15.88
N VAL A 34 24.09 -35.47 -14.61
CA VAL A 34 24.80 -36.63 -13.86
C VAL A 34 25.98 -37.51 -14.43
N PRO A 35 26.76 -38.39 -13.68
CA PRO A 35 26.91 -38.76 -12.22
C PRO A 35 28.36 -39.05 -11.63
N SER A 36 28.43 -39.37 -10.30
CA SER A 36 29.30 -40.37 -9.58
C SER A 36 30.59 -40.02 -8.76
N THR A 37 30.44 -40.21 -7.43
CA THR A 37 31.33 -40.88 -6.41
C THR A 37 32.60 -40.22 -5.82
N SER A 38 32.54 -39.76 -4.54
CA SER A 38 33.27 -40.29 -3.35
C SER A 38 33.48 -39.27 -2.21
N ALA A 39 32.98 -39.63 -1.01
CA ALA A 39 33.45 -39.34 0.36
C ALA A 39 33.78 -37.90 0.87
N ALA A 40 32.86 -37.36 1.71
CA ALA A 40 32.99 -36.52 2.92
C ALA A 40 33.81 -35.20 2.92
N PRO A 41 33.59 -34.22 3.84
CA PRO A 41 32.54 -34.04 4.86
C PRO A 41 31.54 -32.92 4.48
N PHE A 42 30.32 -33.02 5.01
CA PHE A 42 29.22 -32.07 4.81
C PHE A 42 29.66 -30.60 5.00
N PRO A 43 29.57 -29.73 3.97
CA PRO A 43 29.44 -28.31 4.23
C PRO A 43 28.03 -28.08 4.76
N ALA A 44 27.95 -27.35 5.87
CA ALA A 44 26.72 -27.06 6.56
C ALA A 44 25.63 -26.65 5.57
N ALA A 45 24.58 -27.47 5.49
CA ALA A 45 23.32 -27.05 4.92
C ALA A 45 22.92 -25.81 5.70
N THR A 46 22.98 -24.63 5.06
CA THR A 46 22.25 -23.46 5.52
C THR A 46 20.77 -23.74 5.28
N THR A 47 20.22 -24.66 6.05
CA THR A 47 18.79 -24.82 6.23
C THR A 47 18.35 -23.55 6.92
N VAL A 48 17.90 -22.58 6.13
CA VAL A 48 17.15 -21.45 6.64
C VAL A 48 15.95 -22.05 7.37
N LYS A 49 15.96 -21.95 8.71
CA LYS A 49 14.82 -22.37 9.53
C LYS A 49 13.61 -21.55 9.04
N PRO A 50 12.47 -22.18 8.70
CA PRO A 50 11.27 -21.48 8.25
C PRO A 50 10.84 -20.37 9.21
N SER A 51 11.12 -20.52 10.50
CA SER A 51 10.85 -19.54 11.55
C SER A 51 11.50 -18.18 11.28
N ALA A 52 12.75 -18.14 10.79
CA ALA A 52 13.47 -16.89 10.55
C ALA A 52 12.98 -16.12 9.30
N VAL A 53 12.21 -16.78 8.43
CA VAL A 53 11.57 -16.15 7.26
C VAL A 53 10.23 -15.51 7.68
N VAL A 54 9.49 -16.17 8.58
CA VAL A 54 8.22 -15.65 9.12
C VAL A 54 8.44 -14.38 9.95
N ASP A 55 9.46 -14.35 10.82
CA ASP A 55 9.77 -13.16 11.64
C ASP A 55 10.09 -11.92 10.79
N LYS A 56 10.79 -12.10 9.65
CA LYS A 56 11.10 -11.01 8.72
C LYS A 56 9.86 -10.52 7.97
N GLN A 57 9.00 -11.44 7.53
CA GLN A 57 7.75 -11.09 6.85
C GLN A 57 6.73 -10.40 7.77
N GLU A 58 6.68 -10.76 9.06
CA GLU A 58 5.82 -10.10 10.06
C GLU A 58 6.29 -8.67 10.39
N GLU A 59 7.60 -8.43 10.42
CA GLU A 59 8.16 -7.11 10.68
C GLU A 59 7.92 -6.14 9.52
N GLU A 60 8.08 -6.61 8.27
CA GLU A 60 7.83 -5.83 7.06
C GLU A 60 6.34 -5.50 6.87
N ALA A 61 5.43 -6.45 7.13
CA ALA A 61 3.98 -6.20 7.09
C ALA A 61 3.51 -5.16 8.12
N ARG A 62 4.13 -5.15 9.31
CA ARG A 62 3.84 -4.16 10.36
C ARG A 62 4.35 -2.77 10.02
N LEU A 63 5.36 -2.66 9.16
CA LEU A 63 5.89 -1.38 8.66
C LEU A 63 5.07 -0.84 7.48
N GLU A 64 4.45 -1.71 6.66
CA GLU A 64 3.56 -1.33 5.55
C GLU A 64 2.11 -1.03 5.95
N GLU A 65 1.63 -1.52 7.11
CA GLU A 65 0.26 -1.25 7.60
C GLU A 65 0.12 0.11 8.33
N LYS A 66 0.79 1.16 7.84
CA LYS A 66 0.32 2.53 8.11
C LYS A 66 -0.35 3.04 6.85
N PRO A 67 -1.69 2.90 6.71
CA PRO A 67 -2.39 3.52 5.62
C PRO A 67 -2.04 5.02 5.59
N PRO A 68 -1.83 5.59 4.39
CA PRO A 68 -1.34 6.94 4.22
C PRO A 68 -2.19 7.92 5.04
N VAL A 69 -1.53 8.65 5.94
CA VAL A 69 -2.13 9.67 6.81
C VAL A 69 -2.39 10.96 6.00
N GLU A 70 -2.98 10.84 4.82
CA GLU A 70 -3.26 11.97 3.93
C GLU A 70 -4.48 12.80 4.35
N GLY A 71 -5.08 12.49 5.50
CA GLY A 71 -6.37 13.05 5.90
C GLY A 71 -6.38 13.92 7.16
N ARG A 72 -5.25 14.41 7.69
CA ARG A 72 -5.30 15.30 8.87
C ARG A 72 -5.96 16.63 8.47
N ARG A 73 -7.28 16.70 8.64
CA ARG A 73 -8.06 17.93 8.54
C ARG A 73 -7.37 18.99 9.40
N ILE A 74 -7.12 20.16 8.82
CA ILE A 74 -6.56 21.32 9.50
C ILE A 74 -7.71 22.27 9.80
N CYS A 75 -7.81 22.73 11.03
CA CYS A 75 -8.79 23.74 11.41
C CYS A 75 -8.42 25.08 10.76
N PRO A 76 -9.34 25.73 10.01
CA PRO A 76 -9.06 27.01 9.38
C PRO A 76 -8.81 28.13 10.40
N GLU A 77 -9.41 28.04 11.59
CA GLU A 77 -9.30 29.08 12.62
C GLU A 77 -7.98 29.02 13.42
N CYS A 78 -7.50 27.82 13.76
CA CYS A 78 -6.37 27.67 14.70
C CYS A 78 -5.22 26.79 14.18
N GLY A 79 -5.32 26.27 12.95
CA GLY A 79 -4.34 25.34 12.38
C GLY A 79 -4.24 23.98 13.11
N GLY A 80 -5.12 23.74 14.08
CA GLY A 80 -5.14 22.49 14.84
C GLY A 80 -5.59 21.31 14.00
N THR A 81 -5.00 20.14 14.23
CA THR A 81 -5.36 18.87 13.56
C THR A 81 -6.23 17.95 14.42
N SER A 82 -6.59 18.41 15.63
CA SER A 82 -7.36 17.64 16.61
C SER A 82 -8.84 18.00 16.54
N PHE A 83 -9.67 17.07 16.06
CA PHE A 83 -11.11 17.21 15.97
C PHE A 83 -11.83 16.16 16.82
N ALA A 84 -12.91 16.55 17.47
CA ALA A 84 -13.90 15.66 18.08
C ALA A 84 -15.05 15.44 17.09
N THR A 85 -15.55 14.21 17.02
CA THR A 85 -16.69 13.83 16.18
C THR A 85 -17.93 13.63 17.03
N HIS A 86 -19.00 14.36 16.69
CA HIS A 86 -20.30 14.22 17.33
C HIS A 86 -21.39 13.92 16.28
N GLU A 87 -22.40 13.17 16.67
CA GLU A 87 -23.53 12.88 15.79
C GLU A 87 -24.56 14.01 15.85
N ASP A 88 -24.93 14.53 14.69
CA ASP A 88 -25.91 15.59 14.56
C ASP A 88 -27.31 15.04 14.38
N LYS A 89 -28.06 14.97 15.48
CA LYS A 89 -29.43 14.46 15.48
C LYS A 89 -30.42 15.30 14.67
N SER A 90 -30.07 16.54 14.30
CA SER A 90 -30.91 17.36 13.41
C SER A 90 -30.83 16.95 11.94
N GLN A 91 -29.75 16.29 11.50
CA GLN A 91 -29.56 15.95 10.10
C GLN A 91 -29.48 14.43 9.92
N VAL A 92 -30.57 13.85 9.42
CA VAL A 92 -30.63 12.43 9.04
C VAL A 92 -30.12 12.28 7.62
N LEU A 93 -29.01 11.58 7.44
CA LEU A 93 -28.44 11.26 6.13
C LEU A 93 -29.24 10.18 5.42
N HIS A 94 -29.61 9.15 6.18
CA HIS A 94 -30.27 7.98 5.63
C HIS A 94 -31.07 7.25 6.69
N GLN A 95 -32.19 6.65 6.29
CA GLN A 95 -33.03 5.86 7.18
C GLN A 95 -33.36 4.53 6.49
N MET A 96 -32.87 3.42 7.05
CA MET A 96 -33.13 2.06 6.56
C MET A 96 -33.60 1.19 7.72
N GLY A 97 -34.69 0.45 7.52
CA GLY A 97 -35.21 -0.51 8.51
C GLY A 97 -35.54 0.10 9.87
N GLY A 98 -35.97 1.37 9.93
CA GLY A 98 -36.31 2.06 11.18
C GLY A 98 -35.11 2.67 11.93
N VAL A 99 -33.87 2.41 11.52
CA VAL A 99 -32.67 3.02 12.09
C VAL A 99 -32.31 4.29 11.32
N LYS A 100 -32.09 5.40 12.04
CA LYS A 100 -31.68 6.69 11.47
C LYS A 100 -30.17 6.83 11.57
N ILE A 101 -29.52 7.09 10.43
CA ILE A 101 -28.10 7.44 10.35
C ILE A 101 -28.01 8.96 10.32
N TYR A 102 -27.33 9.52 11.31
CA TYR A 102 -27.15 10.96 11.47
C TYR A 102 -25.85 11.46 10.85
N ALA A 103 -25.81 12.72 10.44
CA ALA A 103 -24.58 13.36 9.99
C ALA A 103 -23.57 13.46 11.13
N LYS A 104 -22.26 13.43 10.79
CA LYS A 104 -21.19 13.65 11.76
C LYS A 104 -20.74 15.11 11.69
N LYS A 105 -20.79 15.80 12.82
CA LYS A 105 -20.18 17.12 13.05
C LYS A 105 -18.75 16.95 13.56
N TYR A 106 -17.84 17.76 13.04
CA TYR A 106 -16.44 17.79 13.45
C TYR A 106 -16.13 19.09 14.18
N VAL A 107 -15.84 19.00 15.47
CA VAL A 107 -15.55 20.15 16.33
C VAL A 107 -14.05 20.19 16.63
N CYS A 108 -13.39 21.30 16.31
CA CYS A 108 -11.97 21.46 16.65
C CYS A 108 -11.79 21.54 18.16
N ARG A 109 -10.93 20.69 18.73
CA ARG A 109 -10.69 20.67 20.19
C ARG A 109 -9.95 21.90 20.72
N LYS A 110 -9.27 22.65 19.85
CA LYS A 110 -8.47 23.82 20.25
C LYS A 110 -9.29 25.10 20.33
N CYS A 111 -10.17 25.34 19.36
CA CYS A 111 -10.91 26.60 19.22
C CYS A 111 -12.44 26.43 19.18
N GLY A 112 -12.96 25.21 19.14
CA GLY A 112 -14.39 24.95 19.08
C GLY A 112 -15.01 25.10 17.69
N TYR A 113 -14.24 25.37 16.64
CA TYR A 113 -14.77 25.50 15.28
C TYR A 113 -15.47 24.22 14.81
N GLU A 114 -16.70 24.36 14.29
CA GLU A 114 -17.54 23.25 13.81
C GLU A 114 -17.58 23.18 12.28
N LYS A 115 -17.52 21.97 11.71
CA LYS A 115 -17.66 21.68 10.29
C LYS A 115 -18.52 20.45 10.02
#